data_AF-A0A957E0H1-F1
#
_entry.id   AF-A0A957E0H1-F1
#
_cell.length_a   1.000
_cell.length_b   1.000
_cell.length_c   1.000
_cell.angle_alpha   90.00
_cell.angle_beta   90.00
_cell.angle_gamma   90.00
#
_symmetry.space_group_name_H-M   'P 1'
#
loop_
_entity.id
_entity.type
_entity.pdbx_description
1 polymer ?
#
loop_
_entity_poly.entity_id
_entity_poly.type
_entity_poly.pdbx_seq_one_letter_code
_entity_poly.pdbx_strand_id
1 'polypeptide(L)'
;MTLKVGLMVGREWSFPPAFINEVNRRNTGVVAEFVKLGGTRMDEPSPYAVIIDRISHEVPYFRSYLNNAVFHGPTVVNNPFMWPADDKFFEASL
;
A
#
# COMPACT_ATOMS: atom_id res chain seq x y z
N MET A 1 -4.46 -0.44 21.40
CA MET A 1 -3.48 -0.39 20.30
C MET A 1 -4.04 0.51 19.23
N THR A 2 -3.27 1.47 18.73
CA THR A 2 -3.68 2.33 17.60
C THR A 2 -3.38 1.59 16.30
N LEU A 3 -4.38 1.44 15.44
CA LEU A 3 -4.18 0.79 14.13
C LEU A 3 -3.55 1.76 13.14
N LYS A 4 -2.70 1.24 12.25
CA LYS A 4 -2.02 2.03 11.24
C LYS A 4 -2.47 1.68 9.83
N VAL A 5 -2.75 2.71 9.04
CA VAL A 5 -2.96 2.64 7.59
C VAL A 5 -1.74 3.24 6.90
N GLY A 6 -1.03 2.43 6.11
CA GLY A 6 0.09 2.89 5.31
C GLY A 6 -0.37 3.32 3.92
N LEU A 7 0.02 4.50 3.46
CA LEU A 7 -0.24 4.95 2.10
C LEU A 7 1.05 4.97 1.27
N MET A 8 1.15 4.09 0.28
CA MET A 8 2.31 3.98 -0.62
C MET A 8 2.01 4.74 -1.92
N VAL A 9 2.69 5.87 -2.13
CA VAL A 9 2.38 6.82 -3.21
C VAL A 9 3.63 7.30 -3.94
N GLY A 10 3.45 7.65 -5.21
CA GLY A 10 4.47 8.32 -6.03
C GLY A 10 4.34 9.84 -5.97
N ARG A 11 4.25 10.47 -7.14
CA ARG A 11 4.19 11.94 -7.30
C ARG A 11 2.78 12.55 -7.21
N GLU A 12 1.75 11.72 -7.05
CA GLU A 12 0.38 12.21 -6.82
C GLU A 12 0.30 13.02 -5.52
N TRP A 13 -0.39 14.17 -5.50
CA TRP A 13 -0.43 15.03 -4.31
C TRP A 13 -1.80 15.58 -3.91
N SER A 14 -2.82 15.49 -4.76
CA SER A 14 -4.17 15.93 -4.40
C SER A 14 -4.85 14.96 -3.43
N PHE A 15 -4.77 13.66 -3.73
CA PHE A 15 -5.39 12.61 -2.92
C PHE A 15 -4.62 12.27 -1.63
N PRO A 16 -3.28 12.02 -1.64
CA PRO A 16 -2.63 11.42 -0.49
C PRO A 16 -2.67 12.25 0.81
N PRO A 17 -2.37 13.56 0.78
CA PRO A 17 -2.51 14.42 1.96
C PRO A 17 -3.96 14.53 2.42
N ALA A 18 -4.91 14.62 1.48
CA ALA A 18 -6.33 14.73 1.82
C ALA A 18 -6.85 13.46 2.53
N PHE A 19 -6.47 12.29 2.04
CA PHE A 19 -6.81 11.00 2.66
C PHE A 19 -6.24 10.90 4.08
N ILE A 20 -4.94 11.18 4.24
CA ILE A 20 -4.27 11.13 5.54
C ILE A 20 -4.95 12.08 6.55
N ASN A 21 -5.21 13.31 6.12
CA ASN A 21 -5.87 14.31 6.96
C ASN A 21 -7.27 13.86 7.37
N GLU A 22 -8.06 13.33 6.44
CA GLU A 22 -9.42 12.89 6.72
C GLU A 22 -9.46 11.69 7.69
N VAL A 23 -8.60 10.69 7.50
CA VAL A 23 -8.51 9.54 8.43
C VAL A 23 -8.10 10.01 9.82
N ASN A 24 -7.05 10.82 9.92
CA ASN A 24 -6.53 11.27 11.21
C ASN A 24 -7.51 12.21 11.92
N ARG A 25 -8.27 13.02 11.19
CA ARG A 25 -9.31 13.92 11.72
C ARG A 25 -10.44 13.15 12.42
N ARG A 26 -10.76 11.93 11.97
CA ARG A 26 -11.85 11.12 12.55
C ARG A 26 -11.56 10.67 13.98
N ASN A 27 -10.29 10.60 14.38
CA ASN A 27 -9.87 10.25 15.74
C ASN A 27 -10.52 8.97 16.30
N THR A 28 -10.63 7.92 15.48
CA THR A 28 -11.28 6.64 15.81
C THR A 28 -10.28 5.53 16.18
N GLY A 29 -9.11 5.90 16.72
CA GLY A 29 -8.06 4.93 17.07
C GLY A 29 -7.30 4.36 15.87
N VAL A 30 -7.39 5.03 14.71
CA VAL A 30 -6.66 4.72 13.47
C VAL A 30 -5.82 5.91 13.07
N VAL A 31 -4.59 5.67 12.62
CA VAL A 31 -3.69 6.69 12.07
C VAL A 31 -3.28 6.29 10.66
N ALA A 32 -3.40 7.23 9.72
CA ALA A 32 -2.86 7.12 8.38
C ALA A 32 -1.52 7.86 8.28
N GLU A 33 -0.54 7.22 7.64
CA GLU A 33 0.77 7.81 7.35
C GLU A 33 1.33 7.28 6.02
N PHE A 34 2.32 7.99 5.47
CA PHE A 34 3.06 7.48 4.31
C PHE A 34 3.86 6.23 4.70
N VAL A 35 3.86 5.24 3.80
CA VAL A 35 4.75 4.07 3.94
C VAL A 35 6.20 4.55 3.82
N LYS A 36 7.03 4.19 4.81
CA LYS A 36 8.47 4.47 4.80
C LYS A 36 9.22 3.16 4.60
N LEU A 37 10.06 3.10 3.57
CA LEU A 37 10.86 1.93 3.25
C LEU A 37 12.35 2.27 3.36
N GLY A 38 13.09 1.47 4.12
CA GLY A 38 14.55 1.57 4.26
C GLY A 38 15.31 0.33 3.78
N GLY A 39 14.60 -0.62 3.16
CA GLY A 39 15.08 -1.98 2.88
C GLY A 39 14.43 -2.98 3.83
N THR A 40 13.62 -3.88 3.29
CA THR A 40 12.88 -4.88 4.05
C THR A 40 13.74 -6.10 4.34
N ARG A 41 13.82 -6.48 5.61
CA ARG A 41 14.51 -7.70 6.03
C ARG A 41 13.62 -8.91 5.79
N MET A 42 14.25 -10.08 5.67
CA MET A 42 13.52 -11.34 5.64
C MET A 42 12.68 -11.48 6.92
N ASP A 43 11.40 -11.83 6.77
CA ASP A 43 10.45 -12.03 7.88
C ASP A 43 10.15 -10.76 8.70
N GLU A 44 10.42 -9.57 8.15
CA GLU A 44 10.10 -8.31 8.83
C GLU A 44 8.59 -8.08 8.85
N PRO A 45 7.96 -8.02 10.04
CA PRO A 45 6.53 -7.78 10.14
C PRO A 45 6.19 -6.37 9.69
N SER A 46 5.13 -6.24 8.91
CA SER A 46 4.62 -4.93 8.53
C SER A 46 4.01 -4.21 9.75
N PRO A 47 4.31 -2.91 9.96
CA PRO A 47 3.74 -2.14 11.06
C PRO A 47 2.29 -1.69 10.80
N TYR A 48 1.74 -2.02 9.63
CA TYR A 48 0.43 -1.56 9.17
C TYR A 48 -0.63 -2.66 9.29
N ALA A 49 -1.86 -2.29 9.62
CA ALA A 49 -3.01 -3.18 9.52
C ALA A 49 -3.53 -3.22 8.07
N VAL A 50 -3.46 -2.08 7.38
CA VAL A 50 -3.84 -1.93 5.98
C VAL A 50 -2.78 -1.10 5.26
N ILE A 51 -2.45 -1.47 4.02
CA ILE A 51 -1.63 -0.67 3.12
C ILE A 51 -2.45 -0.32 1.88
N ILE A 52 -2.48 0.95 1.52
CA ILE A 52 -3.05 1.44 0.27
C ILE A 52 -1.91 1.60 -0.73
N ASP A 53 -1.91 0.76 -1.74
CA ASP A 53 -0.99 0.76 -2.87
C ASP A 53 -1.51 1.66 -4.00
N ARG A 54 -0.69 2.65 -4.36
CA ARG A 54 -0.94 3.57 -5.47
C ARG A 54 0.22 3.59 -6.47
N ILE A 55 1.27 2.79 -6.28
CA ILE A 55 2.54 2.98 -7.01
C ILE A 55 3.42 1.74 -7.11
N SER A 56 2.98 0.56 -6.66
CA SER A 56 3.86 -0.62 -6.62
C SER A 56 4.39 -1.07 -7.99
N HIS A 57 3.80 -0.60 -9.07
CA HIS A 57 4.17 -0.92 -10.44
C HIS A 57 5.40 -0.18 -10.96
N GLU A 58 5.75 0.95 -10.34
CA GLU A 58 6.86 1.78 -10.79
C GLU A 58 8.22 1.18 -10.42
N VAL A 59 8.30 0.53 -9.25
CA VAL A 59 9.57 -0.02 -8.73
C VAL A 59 9.36 -1.47 -8.30
N PRO A 60 10.08 -2.45 -8.89
CA PRO A 60 9.90 -3.87 -8.59
C PRO A 60 9.95 -4.21 -7.10
N TYR A 61 10.79 -3.51 -6.33
CA TYR A 61 10.92 -3.69 -4.89
C TYR A 61 9.63 -3.39 -4.12
N PHE A 62 8.84 -2.39 -4.53
CA PHE A 62 7.60 -2.03 -3.82
C PHE A 62 6.62 -3.18 -3.83
N ARG A 63 6.48 -3.87 -4.97
CA ARG A 63 5.65 -5.07 -5.06
C ARG A 63 6.17 -6.20 -4.16
N SER A 64 7.47 -6.44 -4.13
CA SER A 64 8.06 -7.45 -3.23
C SER A 64 7.78 -7.14 -1.75
N TYR A 65 7.87 -5.86 -1.36
CA TYR A 65 7.47 -5.43 -0.02
C TYR A 65 5.99 -5.69 0.27
N LEU A 66 5.09 -5.34 -0.66
CA LEU A 66 3.65 -5.55 -0.47
C LEU A 66 3.29 -7.04 -0.38
N ASN A 67 3.93 -7.90 -1.18
CA ASN A 67 3.76 -9.35 -1.06
C ASN A 67 4.19 -9.86 0.32
N ASN A 68 5.34 -9.39 0.83
CA ASN A 68 5.79 -9.70 2.19
C ASN A 68 4.80 -9.18 3.24
N ALA A 69 4.27 -7.97 3.06
CA ALA A 69 3.27 -7.41 3.96
C ALA A 69 2.01 -8.28 4.01
N VAL A 70 1.47 -8.73 2.87
CA VAL A 70 0.29 -9.62 2.87
C VAL A 70 0.57 -10.93 3.63
N PHE A 71 1.77 -11.50 3.48
CA PHE A 71 2.15 -12.73 4.19
C PHE A 71 2.09 -12.59 5.71
N HIS A 72 2.42 -11.41 6.25
CA HIS A 72 2.40 -11.14 7.70
C HIS A 72 1.02 -10.74 8.25
N GLY A 73 -0.03 -10.72 7.42
CA GLY A 73 -1.41 -10.40 7.83
C GLY A 73 -1.98 -9.04 7.43
N PRO A 74 -1.22 -7.96 7.16
CA PRO A 74 -1.80 -6.74 6.62
C PRO A 74 -2.61 -6.94 5.34
N THR A 75 -3.74 -6.25 5.24
CA THR A 75 -4.49 -6.19 3.98
C THR A 75 -3.87 -5.13 3.06
N VAL A 76 -3.65 -5.46 1.80
CA VAL A 76 -3.13 -4.51 0.80
C VAL A 76 -4.20 -4.21 -0.25
N VAL A 77 -4.45 -2.92 -0.48
CA VAL A 77 -5.44 -2.41 -1.45
C VAL A 77 -4.74 -1.44 -2.40
N ASN A 78 -4.59 -1.71 -3.68
CA ASN A 78 -5.08 -2.89 -4.39
C ASN A 78 -4.24 -4.14 -4.09
N ASN A 79 -4.86 -5.31 -4.25
CA ASN A 79 -4.19 -6.58 -3.98
C ASN A 79 -2.99 -6.76 -4.95
N PRO A 80 -1.74 -6.91 -4.46
CA PRO A 80 -0.54 -6.95 -5.29
C PRO A 80 -0.45 -8.22 -6.17
N PHE A 81 -1.28 -9.23 -5.92
CA PHE A 81 -1.38 -10.45 -6.72
C PHE A 81 -2.30 -10.33 -7.92
N MET A 82 -3.15 -9.29 -7.99
CA MET A 82 -4.08 -9.08 -9.11
C MET A 82 -3.46 -8.31 -10.28
N TRP A 83 -2.26 -7.75 -10.10
CA TRP A 83 -1.56 -7.01 -11.15
C TRP A 83 -1.42 -7.77 -12.49
N PRO A 84 -1.08 -9.07 -12.54
CA PRO A 84 -0.99 -9.81 -13.80
C PRO A 84 -2.33 -9.93 -14.55
N ALA A 85 -3.45 -9.68 -13.87
CA ALA A 85 -4.77 -9.70 -14.51
C ALA A 85 -5.07 -8.41 -15.28
N ASP A 86 -4.39 -7.29 -14.96
CA ASP A 86 -4.59 -5.97 -15.59
C ASP A 86 -3.59 -5.77 -16.76
N ASP A 87 -3.48 -6.78 -17.64
CA ASP A 87 -2.71 -6.66 -18.89
C ASP A 87 -3.56 -5.97 -19.95
N LYS A 88 -3.38 -4.65 -20.05
CA LYS A 88 -4.13 -3.80 -20.99
C LYS A 88 -4.01 -4.24 -22.44
N PHE A 89 -2.86 -4.77 -22.86
CA PHE A 89 -2.68 -5.19 -24.25
C PHE A 89 -3.46 -6.48 -24.52
N PHE A 90 -3.35 -7.45 -23.62
CA PHE A 90 -4.12 -8.68 -23.69
C PHE A 90 -5.62 -8.42 -23.63
N GLU A 91 -6.09 -7.62 -22.66
CA GLU A 91 -7.50 -7.27 -22.50
C GLU A 91 -8.08 -6.54 -23.70
N ALA A 92 -7.33 -5.61 -24.31
CA ALA A 92 -7.76 -4.91 -25.52
C ALA A 92 -7.74 -5.77 -26.78
N SER A 93 -7.16 -6.98 -26.71
CA SER A 93 -7.07 -7.92 -27.83
C SER A 93 -8.16 -9.01 -27.82
N LEU A 94 -9.07 -8.99 -26.83
CA LEU A 94 -10.20 -9.93 -26.70
C LEU A 94 -11.47 -9.48 -27.45
#